data_AF-A0A957RBD6-F1
#
_entry.id   AF-A0A957RBD6-F1
#
_cell.length_a   1.000
_cell.length_b   1.000
_cell.length_c   1.000
_cell.angle_alpha   90.00
_cell.angle_beta   90.00
_cell.angle_gamma   90.00
#
_symmetry.space_group_name_H-M   'P 1'
#
loop_
_entity.id
_entity.type
_entity.pdbx_description
1 polymer ?
#
loop_
_entity_poly.entity_id
_entity_poly.type
_entity_poly.pdbx_seq_one_letter_code
_entity_poly.pdbx_strand_id
1 'polypeptide(L)'
;MHVGLQIPSFKYPGGTAAIRPKLKEIVTTAEAGGFYSLWVMDHYYQIKGMFGEAYTAPMLEAYSTLGYFAGLTEKAYLGVLVTG
;
A
#
# COMPACT_ATOMS: atom_id res chain seq x y z
N MET A 1 -7.63 12.82 -17.59
CA MET A 1 -8.08 11.71 -16.72
C MET A 1 -6.93 11.34 -15.80
N HIS A 2 -7.17 11.18 -14.50
CA HIS A 2 -6.16 10.76 -13.52
C HIS A 2 -6.45 9.34 -13.05
N VAL A 3 -5.40 8.52 -12.92
CA VAL A 3 -5.51 7.12 -12.48
C VAL A 3 -4.69 6.95 -11.21
N GLY A 4 -5.30 6.37 -10.18
CA GLY A 4 -4.64 6.02 -8.92
C GLY A 4 -4.45 4.51 -8.76
N LEU A 5 -3.43 4.11 -8.00
CA LEU A 5 -3.19 2.72 -7.64
C LEU A 5 -3.51 2.51 -6.17
N GLN A 6 -4.43 1.59 -5.88
CA GLN A 6 -4.72 1.16 -4.51
C GLN A 6 -4.00 -0.15 -4.20
N ILE A 7 -3.37 -0.21 -3.03
CA ILE A 7 -2.64 -1.37 -2.51
C ILE A 7 -3.40 -1.88 -1.28
N PRO A 8 -4.40 -2.76 -1.47
CA PRO A 8 -5.27 -3.21 -0.38
C PRO A 8 -4.73 -4.44 0.38
N SER A 9 -3.61 -5.03 -0.07
CA SER A 9 -3.03 -6.23 0.56
C SER A 9 -1.52 -6.16 0.61
N PHE A 10 -0.97 -6.63 1.73
CA PHE A 10 0.48 -6.76 1.98
C PHE A 10 0.90 -8.24 2.02
N LYS A 11 0.01 -9.15 1.63
CA LYS A 11 0.27 -10.60 1.63
C LYS A 11 1.01 -10.99 0.36
N TYR A 12 2.33 -11.14 0.46
CA TYR A 12 3.18 -11.54 -0.65
C TYR A 12 3.89 -12.88 -0.39
N PRO A 13 4.27 -13.63 -1.45
CA PRO A 13 5.19 -14.74 -1.32
C PRO A 13 6.49 -14.29 -0.62
N GLY A 14 6.95 -15.07 0.36
CA GLY A 14 8.08 -14.69 1.23
C GLY A 14 7.70 -14.00 2.54
N GLY A 15 6.41 -13.76 2.79
CA GLY A 15 5.90 -13.27 4.07
C GLY A 15 6.38 -11.86 4.43
N THR A 16 6.50 -11.57 5.72
CA THR A 16 6.81 -10.22 6.23
C THR A 16 8.09 -9.62 5.64
N ALA A 17 9.13 -10.43 5.44
CA ALA A 17 10.39 -9.98 4.87
C ALA A 17 10.26 -9.48 3.41
N ALA A 18 9.26 -9.97 2.67
CA ALA A 18 9.00 -9.57 1.30
C ALA A 18 8.19 -8.27 1.18
N ILE A 19 7.54 -7.81 2.26
CA ILE A 19 6.63 -6.65 2.21
C ILE A 19 7.36 -5.39 1.75
N ARG A 20 8.43 -5.00 2.45
CA ARG A 20 9.18 -3.79 2.14
C ARG A 20 9.74 -3.77 0.71
N PRO A 21 10.51 -4.78 0.24
CA PRO A 21 11.04 -4.75 -1.12
C PRO A 21 9.93 -4.75 -2.18
N LYS A 22 8.82 -5.48 -1.95
CA LYS A 22 7.69 -5.49 -2.88
C LYS A 22 6.96 -4.14 -2.94
N LEU A 23 6.74 -3.48 -1.80
CA LEU A 23 6.16 -2.14 -1.78
C LEU A 23 7.06 -1.13 -2.47
N LYS A 24 8.38 -1.18 -2.23
CA LYS A 24 9.34 -0.32 -2.94
C LYS A 24 9.23 -0.49 -4.45
N GLU A 25 9.21 -1.72 -4.93
CA GLU A 25 9.05 -2.04 -6.35
C GLU A 25 7.73 -1.46 -6.89
N ILE A 26 6.59 -1.76 -6.27
CA ILE A 26 5.27 -1.29 -6.71
C ILE A 26 5.21 0.23 -6.78
N VAL A 27 5.61 0.91 -5.70
CA VAL A 27 5.51 2.37 -5.54
C VAL A 27 6.37 3.10 -6.58
N THR A 28 7.64 2.70 -6.70
CA THR A 28 8.56 3.34 -7.65
C THR A 28 8.19 3.03 -9.10
N THR A 29 7.70 1.81 -9.40
CA THR A 29 7.20 1.47 -10.73
C THR A 29 5.92 2.24 -11.07
N ALA A 30 4.98 2.38 -10.13
CA ALA A 30 3.74 3.12 -10.37
C ALA A 30 4.00 4.61 -10.62
N GLU A 31 4.90 5.23 -9.85
CA GLU A 31 5.30 6.61 -10.11
C GLU A 31 5.99 6.77 -11.47
N ALA A 32 6.94 5.90 -11.79
CA ALA A 32 7.61 5.92 -13.10
C ALA A 32 6.62 5.70 -14.26
N GLY A 33 5.56 4.92 -14.01
CA GLY A 33 4.45 4.70 -14.94
C GLY A 33 3.45 5.85 -15.05
N GLY A 34 3.62 6.94 -14.28
CA GLY A 34 2.77 8.13 -14.35
C GLY A 34 1.44 8.01 -13.62
N PHE A 35 1.32 7.09 -12.64
CA PHE A 35 0.15 7.07 -11.76
C PHE A 35 0.05 8.39 -11.00
N TYR A 36 -1.17 8.94 -10.97
CA TYR A 36 -1.42 10.22 -10.33
C TYR A 36 -1.37 10.12 -8.80
N SER A 37 -1.78 8.98 -8.25
CA SER A 37 -1.87 8.80 -6.80
C SER A 37 -1.70 7.34 -6.35
N LEU A 38 -1.27 7.15 -5.11
CA LEU A 38 -1.06 5.86 -4.46
C LEU A 38 -1.86 5.80 -3.17
N TRP A 39 -2.55 4.68 -2.94
CA TRP A 39 -3.51 4.55 -1.85
C TRP A 39 -3.31 3.26 -1.04
N VAL A 40 -3.48 3.38 0.28
CA VAL A 40 -3.61 2.24 1.21
C VAL A 40 -4.93 2.33 1.98
N MET A 41 -5.26 1.34 2.79
CA MET A 41 -6.45 1.32 3.64
C MET A 41 -6.08 1.53 5.11
N ASP A 42 -6.99 2.10 5.90
CA ASP A 42 -6.84 2.29 7.35
C ASP A 42 -7.61 1.22 8.13
N HIS A 43 -7.03 0.02 8.25
CA HIS A 43 -7.64 -1.04 9.04
C HIS A 43 -6.64 -1.61 10.05
N TYR A 44 -7.11 -1.90 11.26
CA TYR A 44 -6.34 -2.66 12.26
C TYR A 44 -6.08 -4.10 11.82
N TYR A 45 -7.02 -4.70 11.10
CA TYR A 45 -7.00 -6.09 10.66
C TYR A 45 -7.36 -6.19 9.19
N GLN A 46 -6.96 -7.27 8.54
CA GLN A 46 -7.28 -7.45 7.13
C GLN A 46 -8.76 -7.80 6.90
N ILE A 47 -9.29 -7.49 5.72
CA ILE A 47 -10.64 -7.86 5.30
C ILE A 47 -10.70 -9.37 5.03
N LYS A 48 -11.29 -10.09 5.98
CA LYS A 48 -11.42 -11.56 5.92
C LYS A 48 -12.09 -12.00 4.61
N GLY A 49 -11.45 -12.92 3.90
CA GLY A 49 -12.00 -13.53 2.68
C GLY A 49 -11.80 -12.70 1.41
N MET A 50 -11.48 -11.41 1.52
CA MET A 50 -11.19 -10.57 0.35
C MET A 50 -9.68 -10.41 0.14
N PHE A 51 -8.94 -10.02 1.18
CA PHE A 51 -7.50 -9.70 1.06
C PHE A 51 -6.60 -10.51 1.99
N GLY A 52 -7.19 -11.32 2.89
CA GLY A 52 -6.45 -12.17 3.81
C GLY A 52 -7.32 -12.73 4.93
N GLU A 53 -6.69 -13.36 5.92
CA GLU A 53 -7.29 -13.67 7.21
C GLU A 53 -7.21 -12.45 8.13
N ALA A 54 -8.23 -12.22 8.97
CA ALA A 54 -8.33 -10.98 9.74
C ALA A 54 -7.09 -10.70 10.61
N TYR A 55 -6.77 -11.61 11.53
CA TYR A 55 -5.76 -11.37 12.57
C TYR A 55 -4.35 -11.85 12.22
N THR A 56 -4.21 -12.67 11.18
CA THR A 56 -2.94 -13.33 10.84
C THR A 56 -2.37 -12.89 9.50
N ALA A 57 -3.17 -12.29 8.62
CA ALA A 57 -2.63 -11.67 7.43
C ALA A 57 -2.01 -10.30 7.77
N PRO A 58 -0.93 -9.90 7.07
CA PRO A 58 -0.31 -8.62 7.30
C PRO A 58 -1.26 -7.47 6.95
N MET A 59 -1.37 -6.53 7.88
CA MET A 59 -1.98 -5.23 7.69
C MET A 59 -1.04 -4.18 8.29
N LEU A 60 -0.62 -3.22 7.46
CA LEU A 60 0.25 -2.15 7.92
C LEU A 60 -0.58 -0.95 8.38
N GLU A 61 -0.06 -0.20 9.34
CA GLU A 61 -0.63 1.07 9.76
C GLU A 61 -0.47 2.09 8.61
N ALA A 62 -1.55 2.80 8.28
CA ALA A 62 -1.67 3.57 7.06
C ALA A 62 -0.68 4.75 6.98
N TYR A 63 -0.58 5.57 8.02
CA TYR A 63 0.18 6.81 7.97
C TYR A 63 1.70 6.60 7.96
N SER A 64 2.20 5.62 8.72
CA SER A 64 3.60 5.18 8.65
C SER A 64 3.93 4.57 7.29
N THR A 65 2.99 3.83 6.68
CA THR A 65 3.14 3.30 5.32
C THR A 65 3.22 4.43 4.28
N LEU A 66 2.35 5.44 4.38
CA LEU A 66 2.41 6.60 3.50
C LEU A 66 3.67 7.44 3.73
N GLY A 67 4.15 7.57 4.96
CA GLY A 67 5.44 8.19 5.25
C GLY A 67 6.60 7.47 4.55
N TYR A 68 6.55 6.13 4.49
CA TYR A 68 7.51 5.35 3.70
C TYR A 68 7.36 5.61 2.19
N PHE A 69 6.14 5.69 1.67
CA PHE A 69 5.91 5.99 0.25
C PHE A 69 6.41 7.38 -0.13
N ALA A 70 6.20 8.37 0.73
CA ALA A 70 6.71 9.73 0.53
C ALA A 70 8.23 9.77 0.38
N GLY A 71 8.97 8.92 1.09
CA GLY A 71 10.42 8.79 0.93
C GLY A 71 10.87 8.07 -0.35
N LEU A 72 9.94 7.52 -1.13
CA LEU A 72 10.19 6.80 -2.39
C LEU A 72 9.68 7.54 -3.62
N THR A 73 8.91 8.61 -3.45
CA THR A 73 8.21 9.32 -4.53
C THR A 73 8.40 10.82 -4.45
N GLU A 74 8.34 11.48 -5.61
CA GLU A 74 8.50 12.94 -5.75
C GLU A 74 7.24 13.64 -6.27
N LYS A 75 6.35 12.91 -6.97
CA LYS A 75 5.23 13.50 -7.72
C LYS A 75 3.86 12.90 -7.39
N ALA A 76 3.82 11.60 -7.10
CA ALA A 76 2.56 10.91 -6.87
C ALA A 76 1.88 11.43 -5.58
N TYR A 77 0.57 11.69 -5.65
CA TYR A 77 -0.20 12.02 -4.46
C TYR A 77 -0.43 10.78 -3.59
N LEU A 78 -0.41 10.94 -2.27
CA LEU A 78 -0.53 9.83 -1.32
C LEU A 78 -1.83 9.96 -0.53
N GLY A 79 -2.54 8.86 -0.36
CA GLY A 79 -3.83 8.90 0.33
C GLY A 79 -4.26 7.60 0.99
N VAL A 80 -5.28 7.71 1.83
CA VAL A 80 -5.88 6.59 2.56
C VAL A 80 -7.34 6.46 2.14
N LEU A 81 -7.77 5.25 1.78
CA LEU A 81 -9.13 4.97 1.32
C LEU A 81 -9.76 3.82 2.15
N VAL A 82 -10.64 4.08 3.11
CA VAL A 82 -10.98 5.38 3.74
C VAL A 82 -10.32 5.43 5.13
N THR A 83 -10.25 6.62 5.73
CA THR A 83 -9.83 6.82 7.13
C THR A 83 -10.93 7.58 7.89
N GLY A 84 -10.82 7.66 9.22
CA GLY A 84 -11.82 8.23 10.13
C GLY A 84 -11.71 9.74 10.34
#